data_AF-A0A9Q1LKZ1-F1
#
_entry.id   AF-A0A9Q1LKZ1-F1
#
_cell.length_a   1.000
_cell.length_b   1.000
_cell.length_c   1.000
_cell.angle_alpha   90.00
_cell.angle_beta   90.00
_cell.angle_gamma   90.00
#
_symmetry.space_group_name_H-M   'P 1'
#
loop_
_entity.id
_entity.type
_entity.pdbx_description
1 polymer ?
#
loop_
_entity_poly.entity_id
_entity_poly.type
_entity_poly.pdbx_seq_one_letter_code
_entity_poly.pdbx_strand_id
1 'polypeptide(L)'
;MYPSFPKTYDPVLTGRCPGFYSNRSDTLVLQSAVADDCFRDIISILASKGANSSISGLCSVKSTNLIGGSCPVKDIGTFEKIVNTSKLLESCSKVDSLKECCRPVCQPAISEAVLLISRIKTTLGGKNIVGVPSEIVTLNYCKGVVDSWIARKLQFDDASSAFRLLSFNKG
;
A
#
# COMPACT_ATOMS: atom_id res chain seq x y z
N MET A 1 -27.24 2.88 9.70
CA MET A 1 -27.34 3.45 8.34
C MET A 1 -25.92 3.80 7.91
N TYR A 2 -25.28 2.94 7.11
CA TYR A 2 -23.91 3.18 6.64
C TYR A 2 -23.93 4.36 5.65
N PRO A 3 -22.99 5.31 5.74
CA PRO A 3 -22.92 6.40 4.78
C PRO A 3 -22.64 5.82 3.39
N SER A 4 -23.52 6.11 2.44
CA SER A 4 -23.37 5.76 1.04
C SER A 4 -22.19 6.54 0.48
N PHE A 5 -21.16 5.83 0.01
CA PHE A 5 -20.05 6.46 -0.69
C PHE A 5 -20.55 6.97 -2.04
N PRO A 6 -20.21 8.22 -2.43
CA PRO A 6 -20.57 8.73 -3.75
C PRO A 6 -19.90 7.88 -4.84
N LYS A 7 -20.65 7.55 -5.90
CA LYS A 7 -20.18 6.75 -7.05
C LYS A 7 -19.09 7.45 -7.88
N THR A 8 -18.93 8.75 -7.66
CA THR A 8 -17.85 9.57 -8.18
C THR A 8 -17.29 10.36 -7.01
N TYR A 9 -16.11 9.94 -6.55
CA TYR A 9 -15.28 10.81 -5.72
C TYR A 9 -14.68 11.84 -6.67
N ASP A 10 -15.25 13.04 -6.68
CA ASP A 10 -14.62 14.21 -7.30
C ASP A 10 -13.73 14.81 -6.21
N PRO A 11 -12.43 14.48 -6.17
CA PRO A 11 -11.59 15.00 -5.13
C PRO A 11 -11.51 16.51 -5.31
N VAL A 12 -11.93 17.27 -4.30
CA VAL A 12 -11.40 18.63 -4.13
C VAL A 12 -9.94 18.45 -3.73
N LEU A 13 -9.10 18.04 -4.69
CA LEU A 13 -7.66 18.14 -4.59
C LEU A 13 -7.40 19.64 -4.54
N THR A 14 -7.02 20.13 -3.36
CA THR A 14 -6.25 21.38 -3.26
C THR A 14 -4.84 21.22 -3.86
N GLY A 15 -4.58 20.13 -4.61
CA GLY A 15 -3.77 20.18 -5.83
C GLY A 15 -2.30 19.83 -5.67
N ARG A 16 -1.90 19.03 -4.67
CA ARG A 16 -0.47 18.66 -4.50
C ARG A 16 -0.16 17.17 -4.47
N CYS A 17 -1.13 16.30 -4.19
CA CYS A 17 -0.98 14.87 -4.41
C CYS A 17 -1.42 14.46 -5.85
N PRO A 18 -0.51 14.23 -6.81
CA PRO A 18 -0.89 13.68 -8.10
C PRO A 18 -1.31 12.22 -7.95
N GLY A 19 -2.63 11.95 -7.92
CA GLY A 19 -3.18 10.60 -8.00
C GLY A 19 -2.76 9.82 -9.27
N PHE A 20 -2.20 10.51 -10.27
CA PHE A 20 -1.74 9.97 -11.54
C PHE A 20 -0.40 9.22 -11.48
N TYR A 21 0.39 9.34 -10.40
CA TYR A 21 1.74 8.77 -10.39
C TYR A 21 1.73 7.22 -10.45
N SER A 22 0.73 6.59 -9.83
CA SER A 22 0.64 5.13 -9.64
C SER A 22 0.24 4.34 -10.90
N ASN A 23 -0.44 4.95 -11.88
CA ASN A 23 -0.94 4.22 -13.06
C ASN A 23 -0.08 4.41 -14.33
N ARG A 24 0.72 5.48 -14.41
CA ARG A 24 1.57 5.77 -15.59
C ARG A 24 3.07 5.66 -15.34
N SER A 25 3.52 5.67 -14.08
CA SER A 25 4.92 5.40 -13.73
C SER A 25 5.16 3.89 -13.65
N ASP A 26 6.35 3.41 -13.98
CA ASP A 26 6.75 2.02 -13.72
C ASP A 26 7.17 1.79 -12.25
N THR A 27 6.84 2.74 -11.37
CA THR A 27 7.17 2.73 -9.95
C THR A 27 5.93 2.42 -9.10
N LEU A 28 6.10 1.56 -8.09
CA LEU A 28 5.09 1.11 -7.13
C LEU A 28 5.05 1.95 -5.84
N VAL A 29 5.86 3.00 -5.78
CA VAL A 29 6.02 3.90 -4.63
C VAL A 29 5.96 5.36 -5.09
N LEU A 30 5.59 6.28 -4.19
CA LEU A 30 5.66 7.71 -4.48
C LEU A 30 7.12 8.19 -4.46
N GLN A 31 7.42 9.21 -5.26
CA GLN A 31 8.67 9.95 -5.12
C GLN A 31 8.70 10.74 -3.80
N SER A 32 9.89 10.90 -3.21
CA SER A 32 10.03 11.55 -1.89
C SER A 32 9.46 12.96 -1.84
N ALA A 33 9.69 13.77 -2.87
CA ALA A 33 9.18 15.14 -2.95
C ALA A 33 7.64 15.20 -2.97
N VAL A 34 6.99 14.15 -3.49
CA VAL A 34 5.53 14.07 -3.66
C VAL A 34 4.86 13.45 -2.43
N ALA A 35 5.57 12.58 -1.71
CA ALA A 35 5.02 11.87 -0.56
C ALA A 35 4.67 12.78 0.62
N ASP A 36 5.45 13.84 0.86
CA ASP A 36 5.15 14.81 1.93
C ASP A 36 3.86 15.59 1.62
N ASP A 37 3.70 16.02 0.37
CA ASP A 37 2.51 16.70 -0.11
C ASP A 37 1.27 15.80 -0.04
N CYS A 38 1.38 14.55 -0.53
CA CYS A 38 0.33 13.54 -0.39
C CYS A 38 -0.03 13.26 1.07
N PHE A 39 0.97 13.15 1.94
CA PHE A 39 0.72 12.90 3.36
C PHE A 39 -0.04 14.07 4.00
N ARG A 40 0.34 15.31 3.69
CA ARG A 40 -0.38 16.51 4.17
C ARG A 40 -1.82 16.56 3.68
N ASP A 41 -2.05 16.28 2.40
CA ASP A 41 -3.39 16.24 1.81
C ASP A 41 -4.26 15.17 2.50
N ILE A 42 -3.72 13.96 2.73
CA ILE A 42 -4.43 12.89 3.46
C ILE A 42 -4.81 13.33 4.88
N ILE A 43 -3.86 13.88 5.65
CA ILE A 43 -4.13 14.33 7.02
C ILE A 43 -5.17 15.46 7.05
N SER A 44 -5.10 16.39 6.08
CA SER A 44 -6.08 17.46 5.94
C SER A 44 -7.49 16.92 5.66
N ILE A 45 -7.62 15.95 4.75
CA ILE A 45 -8.90 15.29 4.47
C ILE A 45 -9.43 14.59 5.72
N LEU A 46 -8.58 13.83 6.44
CA LEU A 46 -9.00 13.16 7.68
C LEU A 46 -9.47 14.16 8.73
N ALA A 47 -8.74 15.26 8.93
CA ALA A 47 -9.14 16.33 9.84
C ALA A 47 -10.48 16.97 9.42
N SER A 48 -10.70 17.20 8.13
CA SER A 48 -11.99 17.70 7.60
C SER A 48 -13.17 16.75 7.86
N LYS A 49 -12.89 15.46 8.07
CA LYS A 49 -13.86 14.41 8.42
C LYS A 49 -13.97 14.18 9.93
N GLY A 50 -13.40 15.07 10.75
CA GLY A 50 -13.49 15.01 12.21
C GLY A 50 -12.40 14.18 12.88
N ALA A 51 -11.36 13.74 12.15
CA ALA A 51 -10.19 13.13 12.80
C ALA A 51 -9.39 14.19 13.56
N ASN A 52 -8.69 13.75 14.62
CA ASN A 52 -7.77 14.62 15.35
C ASN A 52 -6.61 15.05 14.44
N SER A 53 -6.24 16.33 14.44
CA SER A 53 -5.11 16.85 13.64
C SER A 53 -3.77 16.18 13.97
N SER A 54 -3.66 15.58 15.16
CA SER A 54 -2.49 14.82 15.62
C SER A 54 -2.59 13.32 15.30
N ILE A 55 -3.54 12.88 14.46
CA ILE A 55 -3.74 11.47 14.11
C ILE A 55 -2.47 10.80 13.55
N SER A 56 -1.66 11.55 12.81
CA SER A 56 -0.37 11.06 12.32
C SER A 56 0.58 10.66 13.44
N GLY A 57 0.66 11.49 14.49
CA GLY A 57 1.43 11.20 15.69
C GLY A 57 0.85 10.05 16.51
N LEU A 58 -0.48 10.03 16.69
CA LEU A 58 -1.19 8.99 17.44
C LEU A 58 -1.02 7.60 16.80
N CYS A 59 -1.08 7.52 15.47
CA CYS A 59 -0.89 6.27 14.73
C CYS A 59 0.57 6.02 14.34
N SER A 60 1.52 6.90 14.73
CA SER A 60 2.94 6.81 14.36
C SER A 60 3.19 6.67 12.84
N VAL A 61 2.35 7.28 12.02
CA VAL A 61 2.45 7.25 10.55
C VAL A 61 3.21 8.48 10.04
N LYS A 62 4.09 8.27 9.05
CA LYS A 62 4.91 9.32 8.43
C LYS A 62 4.80 9.27 6.91
N SER A 63 5.16 10.36 6.24
CA SER A 63 5.22 10.41 4.77
C SER A 63 6.17 9.36 4.18
N THR A 64 7.21 8.96 4.91
CA THR A 64 8.15 7.88 4.53
C THR A 64 7.46 6.52 4.34
N ASN A 65 6.29 6.31 4.95
CA ASN A 65 5.46 5.13 4.71
C ASN A 65 4.86 5.09 3.30
N LEU A 66 4.75 6.24 2.63
CA LEU A 66 4.19 6.36 1.27
C LEU A 66 5.24 6.18 0.15
N ILE A 67 6.54 6.21 0.49
CA ILE A 67 7.68 6.09 -0.46
C ILE A 67 8.18 4.62 -0.53
N GLY A 68 7.44 3.66 0.03
CA GLY A 68 7.84 2.24 0.15
C GLY A 68 9.13 2.02 0.95
N GLY A 69 9.56 3.03 1.74
CA GLY A 69 10.64 2.98 2.72
C GLY A 69 11.84 2.14 2.33
N SER A 70 12.16 1.16 3.18
CA SER A 70 13.29 0.24 3.05
C SER A 70 12.99 -1.03 2.25
N CYS A 71 11.85 -1.13 1.57
CA CYS A 71 11.59 -2.26 0.70
C CYS A 71 12.57 -2.23 -0.49
N PRO A 72 13.28 -3.33 -0.79
CA PRO A 72 14.30 -3.33 -1.85
C PRO A 72 13.69 -3.33 -3.25
N VAL A 73 12.40 -3.67 -3.40
CA VAL A 73 11.67 -3.65 -4.68
C VAL A 73 10.76 -2.43 -4.71
N LYS A 74 10.88 -1.64 -5.77
CA LYS A 74 10.11 -0.39 -5.95
C LYS A 74 9.52 -0.23 -7.34
N ASP A 75 9.98 -0.99 -8.32
CA ASP A 75 9.53 -0.93 -9.71
C ASP A 75 8.73 -2.19 -10.12
N ILE A 76 7.89 -2.03 -11.13
CA ILE A 76 7.01 -3.09 -11.64
C ILE A 76 7.83 -4.23 -12.23
N GLY A 77 8.84 -3.92 -13.05
CA GLY A 77 9.61 -4.92 -13.78
C GLY A 77 10.33 -5.90 -12.87
N THR A 78 10.88 -5.42 -11.76
CA THR A 78 11.50 -6.27 -10.72
C THR A 78 10.42 -7.04 -9.97
N PHE A 79 9.35 -6.38 -9.54
CA PHE A 79 8.25 -7.03 -8.80
C PHE A 79 7.66 -8.23 -9.55
N GLU A 80 7.29 -8.05 -10.83
CA GLU A 80 6.64 -9.08 -11.63
C GLU A 80 7.55 -10.26 -11.97
N LYS A 81 8.88 -10.11 -11.85
CA LYS A 81 9.84 -11.21 -12.00
C LYS A 81 9.96 -12.09 -10.75
N ILE A 82 9.65 -11.53 -9.58
CA ILE A 82 9.85 -12.18 -8.28
C ILE A 82 8.55 -12.84 -7.81
N VAL A 83 7.45 -12.10 -7.95
CA VAL A 83 6.15 -12.50 -7.42
C VAL A 83 5.37 -13.23 -8.50
N ASN A 84 4.72 -14.35 -8.14
CA ASN A 84 3.72 -14.96 -9.01
C ASN A 84 2.47 -14.08 -9.05
N THR A 85 2.45 -13.18 -10.02
CA THR A 85 1.41 -12.16 -10.20
C THR A 85 0.05 -12.74 -10.58
N SER A 86 0.01 -13.87 -11.30
CA SER A 86 -1.24 -14.57 -11.62
C SER A 86 -1.91 -15.06 -10.34
N LYS A 87 -1.17 -15.80 -9.51
CA LYS A 87 -1.66 -16.32 -8.21
C LYS A 87 -2.11 -15.18 -7.29
N LEU A 88 -1.34 -14.10 -7.22
CA LEU A 88 -1.67 -12.94 -6.39
C LEU A 88 -2.97 -12.27 -6.86
N LEU A 89 -3.13 -12.06 -8.17
CA LEU A 89 -4.31 -11.41 -8.73
C LEU A 89 -5.55 -12.30 -8.62
N GLU A 90 -5.43 -13.61 -8.86
CA GLU A 90 -6.52 -14.57 -8.65
C GLU A 90 -6.99 -14.58 -7.20
N SER A 91 -6.06 -14.44 -6.25
CA SER A 91 -6.36 -14.43 -4.82
C SER A 91 -7.02 -13.13 -4.36
N CYS A 92 -6.68 -11.99 -4.97
CA CYS A 92 -7.03 -10.66 -4.47
C CYS A 92 -7.97 -9.83 -5.37
N SER A 93 -8.31 -10.30 -6.58
CA SER A 93 -9.17 -9.55 -7.51
C SER A 93 -10.63 -9.47 -7.09
N LYS A 94 -11.14 -10.50 -6.40
CA LYS A 94 -12.48 -10.52 -5.82
C LYS A 94 -12.39 -10.98 -4.36
N VAL A 95 -12.09 -10.03 -3.48
CA VAL A 95 -12.06 -10.29 -2.03
C VAL A 95 -13.51 -10.41 -1.55
N ASP A 96 -13.92 -11.64 -1.24
CA ASP A 96 -15.19 -11.94 -0.58
C ASP A 96 -14.98 -11.90 0.94
N SER A 97 -15.79 -11.11 1.64
CA SER A 97 -15.62 -10.86 3.08
C SER A 97 -15.79 -12.11 3.94
N LEU A 98 -16.70 -13.02 3.56
CA LEU A 98 -16.96 -14.25 4.30
C LEU A 98 -15.87 -15.28 4.04
N LYS A 99 -15.39 -15.38 2.79
CA LYS A 99 -14.26 -16.25 2.46
C LYS A 99 -13.00 -15.78 3.16
N GLU A 100 -12.71 -14.49 3.18
CA GLU A 100 -11.49 -13.99 3.83
C GLU A 100 -11.53 -14.16 5.36
N CYS A 101 -12.73 -14.17 5.97
CA CYS A 101 -12.91 -14.43 7.40
C CYS A 101 -12.76 -15.93 7.76
N CYS A 102 -13.35 -16.84 6.96
CA CYS A 102 -13.39 -18.26 7.30
C CYS A 102 -12.28 -19.11 6.64
N ARG A 103 -11.76 -18.68 5.50
CA ARG A 103 -10.73 -19.35 4.68
C ARG A 103 -9.92 -18.31 3.88
N PRO A 104 -9.04 -17.55 4.53
CA PRO A 104 -8.32 -16.45 3.89
C PRO A 104 -7.44 -16.95 2.73
N VAL A 105 -7.48 -16.23 1.62
CA VAL A 105 -6.68 -16.53 0.43
C VAL A 105 -5.85 -15.32 0.00
N CYS A 106 -6.41 -14.11 0.07
CA CYS A 106 -5.69 -12.91 -0.33
C CYS A 106 -4.62 -12.49 0.68
N GLN A 107 -4.92 -12.45 1.99
CA GLN A 107 -3.93 -12.11 3.02
C GLN A 107 -2.70 -13.04 3.01
N PRO A 108 -2.85 -14.37 2.90
CA PRO A 108 -1.71 -15.26 2.74
C PRO A 108 -0.92 -15.00 1.46
N ALA A 109 -1.58 -14.76 0.33
CA ALA A 109 -0.91 -14.45 -0.94
C ALA A 109 -0.12 -13.13 -0.87
N ILE A 110 -0.67 -12.10 -0.22
CA ILE A 110 0.03 -10.84 0.04
C ILE A 110 1.25 -11.10 0.93
N SER A 111 1.09 -11.84 2.02
CA SER A 111 2.17 -12.14 2.97
C SER A 111 3.31 -12.92 2.31
N GLU A 112 2.99 -13.89 1.45
CA GLU A 112 3.96 -14.62 0.63
C GLU A 112 4.74 -13.66 -0.29
N ALA A 113 4.03 -12.80 -1.03
CA ALA A 113 4.66 -11.81 -1.91
C ALA A 113 5.58 -10.84 -1.13
N VAL A 114 5.14 -10.36 0.04
CA VAL A 114 5.92 -9.49 0.94
C VAL A 114 7.22 -10.17 1.39
N LEU A 115 7.17 -11.45 1.76
CA LEU A 115 8.36 -12.20 2.16
C LEU A 115 9.34 -12.38 1.00
N LEU A 116 8.85 -12.66 -0.20
CA LEU A 116 9.70 -12.80 -1.39
C LEU A 116 10.46 -11.52 -1.71
N ILE A 117 9.75 -10.37 -1.76
CA ILE A 117 10.39 -9.10 -2.13
C ILE A 117 11.25 -8.52 -1.00
N SER A 118 10.95 -8.79 0.28
CA SER A 118 11.75 -8.28 1.40
C SER A 118 13.13 -8.94 1.49
N ARG A 119 13.26 -10.20 1.05
CA ARG A 119 14.49 -11.00 1.14
C ARG A 119 15.54 -10.70 0.07
N ILE A 120 15.21 -9.90 -0.95
CA ILE A 120 16.13 -9.54 -2.06
C ILE A 120 17.28 -8.63 -1.62
N LYS A 121 17.25 -8.18 -0.37
CA LYS A 121 18.31 -7.38 0.27
C LYS A 121 19.70 -8.07 0.31
N THR A 122 19.80 -9.37 0.03
CA THR A 122 21.05 -10.15 0.20
C THR A 122 21.96 -10.24 -1.02
N THR A 123 21.58 -9.75 -2.21
CA THR A 123 22.40 -9.92 -3.44
C THR A 123 22.94 -8.63 -4.06
N LEU A 124 22.52 -7.43 -3.59
CA LEU A 124 23.05 -6.15 -4.07
C LEU A 124 23.71 -5.34 -2.94
N GLY A 125 25.02 -5.58 -2.74
CA GLY A 125 25.95 -4.57 -2.22
C GLY A 125 25.86 -4.22 -0.72
N GLY A 126 26.84 -4.69 0.06
CA GLY A 126 26.87 -4.54 1.50
C GLY A 126 27.19 -3.15 2.06
N LYS A 127 26.84 -2.96 3.34
CA LYS A 127 27.69 -2.39 4.39
C LYS A 127 26.97 -2.56 5.72
N ASN A 128 27.70 -2.94 6.76
CA ASN A 128 27.24 -2.82 8.14
C ASN A 128 26.86 -1.37 8.40
N ILE A 129 25.56 -1.08 8.57
CA ILE A 129 25.07 0.26 8.91
C ILE A 129 24.18 0.11 10.15
N VAL A 130 24.64 0.71 11.25
CA VAL A 130 23.82 1.01 12.43
C VAL A 130 22.55 1.72 11.96
N GLY A 131 21.37 1.19 12.31
CA GLY A 131 20.08 1.72 11.85
C GLY A 131 19.31 0.83 10.86
N VAL A 132 19.63 -0.47 10.77
CA VAL A 132 18.83 -1.45 10.01
C VAL A 132 17.38 -1.40 10.53
N PRO A 133 16.39 -1.05 9.69
CA PRO A 133 14.99 -1.16 10.08
C PRO A 133 14.70 -2.60 10.47
N SER A 134 13.95 -2.81 11.56
CA SER A 134 13.58 -4.16 11.97
C SER A 134 12.92 -4.92 10.81
N GLU A 135 13.06 -6.24 10.81
CA GLU A 135 12.46 -7.10 9.79
C GLU A 135 10.97 -6.77 9.60
N ILE A 136 10.25 -6.58 10.72
CA ILE A 136 8.84 -6.16 10.75
C ILE A 136 8.60 -4.82 10.03
N VAL A 137 9.44 -3.82 10.26
CA VAL A 137 9.32 -2.50 9.61
C VAL A 137 9.55 -2.63 8.10
N THR A 138 10.51 -3.46 7.67
CA THR A 138 10.77 -3.71 6.24
C THR A 138 9.60 -4.46 5.59
N LEU A 139 9.02 -5.45 6.27
CA LEU A 139 7.84 -6.17 5.79
C LEU A 139 6.64 -5.23 5.61
N ASN A 140 6.42 -4.29 6.53
CA ASN A 140 5.34 -3.30 6.41
C ASN A 140 5.53 -2.39 5.18
N TYR A 141 6.75 -1.94 4.91
CA TYR A 141 7.03 -1.15 3.70
C TYR A 141 6.83 -1.98 2.42
N CYS A 142 7.26 -3.23 2.42
CA CYS A 142 7.04 -4.14 1.30
C CYS A 142 5.57 -4.50 1.10
N LYS A 143 4.78 -4.56 2.17
CA LYS A 143 3.32 -4.68 2.06
C LYS A 143 2.73 -3.53 1.27
N GLY A 144 3.16 -2.30 1.54
CA GLY A 144 2.75 -1.12 0.75
C GLY A 144 3.08 -1.26 -0.74
N VAL A 145 4.23 -1.83 -1.10
CA VAL A 145 4.60 -2.09 -2.50
C VAL A 145 3.69 -3.13 -3.15
N VAL A 146 3.36 -4.22 -2.44
CA VAL A 146 2.43 -5.24 -2.93
C VAL A 146 1.03 -4.66 -3.12
N ASP A 147 0.54 -3.91 -2.13
CA ASP A 147 -0.76 -3.24 -2.17
C ASP A 147 -0.83 -2.27 -3.37
N SER A 148 0.21 -1.47 -3.61
CA SER A 148 0.31 -0.58 -4.79
C SER A 148 0.22 -1.34 -6.13
N TRP A 149 0.87 -2.50 -6.23
CA TRP A 149 0.82 -3.30 -7.46
C TRP A 149 -0.58 -3.87 -7.69
N ILE A 150 -1.23 -4.39 -6.65
CA ILE A 150 -2.62 -4.90 -6.73
C ILE A 150 -3.56 -3.76 -7.14
N ALA A 151 -3.46 -2.60 -6.49
CA ALA A 151 -4.28 -1.43 -6.80
C ALA A 151 -4.15 -0.99 -8.27
N ARG A 152 -2.97 -1.15 -8.87
CA ARG A 152 -2.73 -0.84 -10.28
C ARG A 152 -3.42 -1.83 -11.25
N LYS A 153 -3.53 -3.10 -10.87
CA LYS A 153 -4.11 -4.14 -11.76
C LYS A 153 -5.63 -4.22 -11.67
N LEU A 154 -6.23 -3.73 -10.58
CA LEU A 154 -7.67 -3.74 -10.37
C LEU A 154 -8.33 -2.44 -10.86
N GLN A 155 -9.63 -2.50 -11.15
CA GLN A 155 -10.42 -1.29 -11.31
C GLN A 155 -10.52 -0.57 -9.96
N PHE A 156 -10.69 0.76 -9.98
CA PHE A 156 -10.68 1.58 -8.75
C PHE A 156 -11.68 1.09 -7.69
N ASP A 157 -12.91 0.73 -8.10
CA ASP A 157 -13.94 0.25 -7.18
C ASP A 157 -13.61 -1.11 -6.57
N ASP A 158 -13.01 -2.01 -7.36
CA ASP A 158 -12.57 -3.34 -6.93
C ASP A 158 -11.39 -3.22 -5.95
N ALA A 159 -10.41 -2.36 -6.26
CA ALA A 159 -9.28 -2.06 -5.38
C ALA A 159 -9.75 -1.50 -4.04
N SER A 160 -10.63 -0.48 -4.06
CA SER A 160 -11.16 0.16 -2.86
C SER A 160 -11.91 -0.85 -1.97
N SER A 161 -12.73 -1.69 -2.58
CA SER A 161 -13.49 -2.73 -1.88
C SER A 161 -12.57 -3.79 -1.27
N ALA A 162 -11.59 -4.28 -2.04
CA ALA A 162 -10.61 -5.25 -1.57
C ALA A 162 -9.83 -4.73 -0.36
N PHE A 163 -9.22 -3.54 -0.45
CA PHE A 163 -8.42 -3.00 0.66
C PHE A 163 -9.25 -2.68 1.90
N ARG A 164 -10.51 -2.24 1.74
CA ARG A 164 -11.42 -2.08 2.88
C ARG A 164 -11.61 -3.40 3.61
N LEU A 165 -11.98 -4.46 2.89
CA LEU A 165 -12.20 -5.78 3.48
C LEU A 165 -10.94 -6.34 4.14
N LEU A 166 -9.78 -6.18 3.51
CA LEU A 166 -8.50 -6.62 4.08
C LEU A 166 -8.10 -5.82 5.32
N SER A 167 -8.51 -4.56 5.42
CA SER A 167 -8.25 -3.73 6.60
C SER A 167 -9.11 -4.10 7.80
N PHE A 168 -10.31 -4.67 7.56
CA PHE A 168 -11.22 -5.13 8.63
C PHE A 168 -10.86 -6.52 9.17
N ASN A 169 -10.27 -7.40 8.36
CA ASN A 169 -9.92 -8.77 8.76
C ASN A 169 -8.58 -8.88 9.51
N LYS A 170 -8.23 -7.88 10.33
CA LYS A 170 -7.19 -8.06 11.36
C LYS A 170 -7.84 -8.74 12.58
N GLY A 171 -8.00 -10.05 12.49
CA GLY A 171 -8.24 -10.94 13.62
C GLY A 171 -6.94 -11.32 14.30
#